data_AF-A0A068TXS3-F1
#
_entry.id   AF-A0A068TXS3-F1
#
_cell.length_a   1.000
_cell.length_b   1.000
_cell.length_c   1.000
_cell.angle_alpha   90.00
_cell.angle_beta   90.00
_cell.angle_gamma   90.00
#
_symmetry.space_group_name_H-M   'P 1'
#
loop_
_entity.id
_entity.type
_entity.pdbx_description
1 polymer ?
#
loop_
_entity_poly.entity_id
_entity_poly.type
_entity_poly.pdbx_seq_one_letter_code
_entity_poly.pdbx_strand_id
1 'polypeptide(L)'
;MNRIEILSSTDEVDTAVQTVENVVDAVEKVAEQVEKVAEDIAEGLPAGKLKNAVTFIENVADQIDDTAEVVGDAIDKVQEVGDQIESALDGEKEAIPEKAKEPAKEVKAEA
;
A
#
# COMPACT_ATOMS: atom_id res chain seq x y z
N MET A 1 21.00 -12.62 2.33
CA MET A 1 20.58 -11.26 1.93
C MET A 1 21.21 -10.29 2.92
N ASN A 2 21.80 -9.20 2.45
CA ASN A 2 22.37 -8.16 3.32
C ASN A 2 21.38 -7.00 3.51
N ARG A 3 21.62 -6.09 4.47
CA ARG A 3 20.71 -4.97 4.79
C ARG A 3 20.35 -4.10 3.57
N ILE A 4 21.31 -3.86 2.68
CA ILE A 4 21.10 -3.03 1.48
C ILE A 4 20.17 -3.75 0.49
N GLU A 5 20.35 -5.05 0.31
CA GLU A 5 19.45 -5.85 -0.54
C GLU A 5 18.02 -5.91 0.02
N ILE A 6 17.86 -5.98 1.36
CA ILE A 6 16.52 -6.00 1.98
C ILE A 6 15.81 -4.67 1.75
N LEU A 7 16.47 -3.54 2.02
CA LEU A 7 15.88 -2.21 1.81
C LEU A 7 15.51 -1.97 0.34
N SER A 8 16.38 -2.37 -0.59
CA SER A 8 16.09 -2.28 -2.03
C SER A 8 14.84 -3.08 -2.41
N SER A 9 14.65 -4.27 -1.83
CA SER A 9 13.43 -5.06 -2.08
C SER A 9 12.19 -4.46 -1.41
N THR A 10 12.32 -3.82 -0.24
CA THR A 10 11.22 -3.06 0.39
C THR A 10 10.78 -1.89 -0.49
N ASP A 11 11.72 -1.08 -1.00
CA ASP A 11 11.43 0.05 -1.89
C ASP A 11 10.67 -0.40 -3.16
N GLU A 12 11.05 -1.55 -3.72
CA GLU A 12 10.37 -2.15 -4.89
C GLU A 12 8.94 -2.58 -4.56
N VAL A 13 8.73 -3.16 -3.37
CA VAL A 13 7.39 -3.56 -2.89
C VAL A 13 6.52 -2.33 -2.68
N ASP A 14 7.03 -1.26 -2.07
CA ASP A 14 6.27 -0.02 -1.85
C ASP A 14 5.85 0.62 -3.17
N THR A 15 6.75 0.64 -4.15
CA THR A 15 6.43 1.14 -5.50
C THR A 15 5.34 0.29 -6.16
N ALA A 16 5.39 -1.03 -5.99
CA ALA A 16 4.38 -1.93 -6.52
C ALA A 16 3.03 -1.72 -5.83
N VAL A 17 3.01 -1.57 -4.51
CA VAL A 17 1.82 -1.26 -3.71
C VAL A 17 1.17 0.04 -4.20
N GLN A 18 1.94 1.14 -4.28
CA GLN A 18 1.43 2.42 -4.80
C GLN A 18 0.85 2.29 -6.20
N THR A 19 1.46 1.48 -7.06
CA THR A 19 0.94 1.23 -8.41
C THR A 19 -0.41 0.53 -8.35
N VAL A 20 -0.57 -0.48 -7.48
CA VAL A 20 -1.83 -1.19 -7.31
C VAL A 20 -2.91 -0.26 -6.73
N GLU A 21 -2.61 0.53 -5.70
CA GLU A 21 -3.54 1.53 -5.14
C GLU A 21 -4.07 2.46 -6.23
N ASN A 22 -3.18 3.03 -7.05
CA ASN A 22 -3.58 3.91 -8.15
C ASN A 22 -4.48 3.23 -9.19
N VAL A 23 -4.26 1.93 -9.46
CA VAL A 23 -5.11 1.16 -10.38
C VAL A 23 -6.47 0.88 -9.76
N VAL A 24 -6.51 0.49 -8.49
CA VAL A 24 -7.76 0.24 -7.75
C VAL A 24 -8.61 1.51 -7.70
N ASP A 25 -8.03 2.64 -7.31
CA ASP A 25 -8.69 3.96 -7.30
C ASP A 25 -9.29 4.34 -8.67
N ALA A 26 -8.56 4.03 -9.75
CA ALA A 26 -9.01 4.34 -11.10
C ALA A 26 -10.19 3.45 -11.51
N VAL A 27 -10.16 2.18 -11.13
CA VAL A 27 -11.23 1.21 -11.40
C VAL A 27 -12.48 1.56 -10.60
N GLU A 28 -12.35 1.91 -9.31
CA GLU A 28 -13.45 2.34 -8.45
C GLU A 28 -14.17 3.57 -9.04
N LYS A 29 -13.42 4.61 -9.44
CA LYS A 29 -13.99 5.81 -10.09
C LYS A 29 -14.73 5.52 -11.39
N VAL A 30 -14.33 4.48 -12.12
CA VAL A 30 -15.03 4.03 -13.33
C VAL A 30 -16.30 3.27 -12.95
N ALA A 31 -16.22 2.37 -11.96
CA ALA A 31 -17.36 1.62 -11.46
C ALA A 31 -18.46 2.54 -10.93
N GLU A 32 -18.11 3.53 -10.09
CA GLU A 32 -19.05 4.52 -9.53
C GLU A 32 -19.74 5.35 -10.64
N GLN A 33 -19.03 5.69 -11.71
CA GLN A 33 -19.63 6.39 -12.86
C GLN A 33 -20.57 5.48 -13.66
N VAL A 34 -20.21 4.20 -13.82
CA VAL A 34 -21.03 3.22 -14.52
C VAL A 34 -22.30 2.93 -13.73
N GLU A 35 -22.21 2.81 -12.40
CA GLU A 35 -23.34 2.66 -11.49
C GLU A 35 -24.31 3.83 -11.62
N LYS A 36 -23.85 5.07 -11.45
CA LYS A 36 -24.70 6.27 -11.59
C LYS A 36 -25.43 6.33 -12.94
N VAL A 37 -24.71 6.05 -14.04
CA VAL A 37 -25.32 6.00 -15.37
C VAL A 37 -26.32 4.85 -15.50
N ALA A 38 -26.02 3.69 -14.91
CA ALA A 38 -26.93 2.56 -14.89
C ALA A 38 -28.20 2.90 -14.11
N GLU A 39 -28.10 3.43 -12.88
CA GLU A 39 -29.24 3.86 -12.06
C GLU A 39 -30.13 4.87 -12.81
N ASP A 40 -29.54 5.94 -13.36
CA ASP A 40 -30.24 6.98 -14.12
C ASP A 40 -31.04 6.39 -15.29
N ILE A 41 -30.44 5.46 -16.04
CA ILE A 41 -31.11 4.78 -17.16
C ILE A 41 -32.18 3.83 -16.63
N ALA A 42 -31.92 3.11 -15.54
CA ALA A 42 -32.80 2.11 -14.99
C ALA A 42 -34.12 2.71 -14.52
N GLU A 43 -34.13 3.90 -13.93
CA GLU A 43 -35.33 4.59 -13.46
C GLU A 43 -36.35 4.84 -14.59
N GLY A 44 -35.86 5.11 -15.80
CA GLY A 44 -36.70 5.39 -16.97
C GLY A 44 -37.21 4.17 -17.73
N LEU A 45 -36.75 2.96 -17.38
CA LEU A 45 -37.01 1.75 -18.16
C LEU A 45 -38.23 0.96 -17.67
N PRO A 46 -39.13 0.52 -18.58
CA PRO A 46 -40.16 -0.45 -18.23
C PRO A 46 -39.52 -1.81 -17.93
N ALA A 47 -40.25 -2.65 -17.19
CA ALA A 47 -39.83 -4.02 -16.93
C ALA A 47 -39.52 -4.77 -18.24
N GLY A 48 -38.40 -5.49 -18.29
CA GLY A 48 -37.99 -6.23 -19.47
C GLY A 48 -36.49 -6.46 -19.55
N LYS A 49 -36.04 -6.99 -20.70
CA LYS A 49 -34.63 -7.38 -20.90
C LYS A 49 -33.65 -6.23 -20.72
N LEU A 50 -34.03 -5.01 -21.10
CA LEU A 50 -33.17 -3.83 -20.97
C LEU A 50 -33.00 -3.41 -19.51
N LYS A 51 -34.08 -3.36 -18.72
CA LYS A 51 -34.00 -3.13 -17.27
C LYS A 51 -33.13 -4.19 -16.59
N ASN A 52 -33.28 -5.46 -16.96
CA ASN A 52 -32.45 -6.55 -16.42
C ASN A 52 -30.96 -6.38 -16.77
N ALA A 53 -30.64 -5.92 -17.98
CA ALA A 53 -29.26 -5.70 -18.38
C ALA A 53 -28.62 -4.55 -17.60
N VAL A 54 -29.36 -3.48 -17.34
CA VAL A 54 -28.89 -2.34 -16.55
C VAL A 54 -28.67 -2.72 -15.08
N THR A 55 -29.62 -3.44 -14.47
CA THR A 55 -29.44 -3.98 -13.09
C THR A 55 -28.28 -4.98 -13.01
N PHE A 56 -27.99 -5.72 -14.08
CA PHE A 56 -26.78 -6.56 -14.11
C PHE A 56 -25.50 -5.72 -14.08
N ILE A 57 -25.47 -4.58 -14.76
CA ILE A 57 -24.31 -3.68 -14.76
C ILE A 57 -24.10 -3.07 -13.37
N GLU A 58 -25.17 -2.62 -12.72
CA GLU A 58 -25.17 -2.13 -11.32
C GLU A 58 -24.54 -3.17 -10.38
N ASN A 59 -25.03 -4.42 -10.40
CA ASN A 59 -24.47 -5.51 -9.58
C ASN A 59 -22.98 -5.82 -9.87
N VAL A 60 -22.49 -5.54 -11.09
CA VAL A 60 -21.07 -5.71 -11.43
C VAL A 60 -20.25 -4.56 -10.88
N ALA A 61 -20.77 -3.33 -10.89
CA ALA A 61 -20.13 -2.18 -10.26
C ALA A 61 -19.99 -2.40 -8.74
N ASP A 62 -21.05 -2.86 -8.07
CA ASP A 62 -21.02 -3.20 -6.64
C ASP A 62 -19.93 -4.24 -6.30
N GLN A 63 -19.81 -5.30 -7.12
CA GLN A 63 -18.78 -6.32 -6.91
C GLN A 63 -17.36 -5.79 -7.09
N ILE A 64 -17.18 -4.78 -7.94
CA ILE A 64 -15.88 -4.13 -8.12
C ILE A 64 -15.54 -3.31 -6.87
N ASP A 65 -16.52 -2.63 -6.27
CA ASP A 65 -16.35 -1.88 -5.02
C ASP A 65 -15.93 -2.82 -3.87
N ASP A 66 -16.66 -3.92 -3.67
CA ASP A 66 -16.31 -4.96 -2.69
C ASP A 66 -14.88 -5.51 -2.91
N THR A 67 -14.50 -5.69 -4.18
CA THR A 67 -13.17 -6.19 -4.54
C THR A 67 -12.08 -5.16 -4.24
N ALA A 68 -12.36 -3.88 -4.49
CA ALA A 68 -11.45 -2.78 -4.20
C ALA A 68 -11.16 -2.70 -2.69
N GLU A 69 -12.19 -2.84 -1.85
CA GLU A 69 -12.04 -2.88 -0.38
C GLU A 69 -11.10 -4.01 0.07
N VAL A 70 -11.31 -5.22 -0.44
CA VAL A 70 -10.46 -6.39 -0.11
C VAL A 70 -9.01 -6.19 -0.56
N VAL A 71 -8.79 -5.55 -1.70
CA VAL A 71 -7.44 -5.24 -2.20
C VAL A 71 -6.78 -4.15 -1.34
N GLY A 72 -7.52 -3.12 -0.93
CA GLY A 72 -7.05 -2.11 0.02
C GLY A 72 -6.57 -2.73 1.34
N ASP A 73 -7.41 -3.60 1.93
CA ASP A 73 -7.07 -4.37 3.14
C ASP A 73 -5.80 -5.22 3.00
N ALA A 74 -5.54 -5.73 1.79
CA ALA A 74 -4.34 -6.52 1.51
C ALA A 74 -3.10 -5.63 1.39
N ILE A 75 -3.26 -4.45 0.78
CA ILE A 75 -2.21 -3.44 0.63
C ILE A 75 -1.78 -2.92 2.00
N ASP A 76 -2.72 -2.56 2.88
CA ASP A 76 -2.44 -2.07 4.23
C ASP A 76 -1.58 -3.07 5.01
N LYS A 77 -1.88 -4.37 4.91
CA LYS A 77 -1.11 -5.42 5.58
C LYS A 77 0.30 -5.56 5.01
N VAL A 78 0.47 -5.38 3.69
CA VAL A 78 1.81 -5.44 3.07
C VAL A 78 2.65 -4.25 3.52
N GLN A 79 2.06 -3.05 3.59
CA GLN A 79 2.73 -1.85 4.10
C GLN A 79 3.12 -2.03 5.58
N GLU A 80 2.22 -2.55 6.42
CA GLU A 80 2.52 -2.84 7.83
C GLU A 80 3.72 -3.79 7.98
N VAL A 81 3.80 -4.84 7.14
CA VAL A 81 4.93 -5.76 7.13
C VAL A 81 6.22 -5.05 6.68
N GLY A 82 6.14 -4.18 5.67
CA GLY A 82 7.25 -3.34 5.23
C GLY A 82 7.82 -2.48 6.37
N ASP A 83 6.94 -1.74 7.05
CA ASP A 83 7.27 -0.87 8.18
C ASP A 83 7.94 -1.65 9.33
N GLN A 84 7.46 -2.86 9.62
CA GLN A 84 8.06 -3.74 10.64
C GLN A 84 9.47 -4.20 10.25
N ILE A 85 9.70 -4.51 8.97
CA ILE A 85 11.02 -4.88 8.46
C ILE A 85 11.99 -3.69 8.60
N GLU A 86 11.58 -2.50 8.19
CA GLU A 86 12.40 -1.30 8.31
C GLU A 86 12.73 -0.99 9.77
N SER A 87 11.73 -1.04 10.65
CA SER A 87 11.88 -0.81 12.08
C SER A 87 12.86 -1.81 12.72
N ALA A 88 12.80 -3.09 12.33
CA ALA A 88 13.72 -4.11 12.83
C ALA A 88 15.17 -3.85 12.38
N LEU A 89 15.38 -3.39 11.15
CA LEU A 89 16.69 -3.05 10.61
C LEU A 89 17.26 -1.74 11.18
N ASP A 90 16.40 -0.84 11.64
CA ASP A 90 16.79 0.40 12.29
C ASP A 90 17.05 0.22 13.79
N GLY A 91 16.35 -0.70 14.45
CA GLY A 91 16.63 -1.11 15.84
C GLY A 91 18.02 -1.73 16.04
N GLU A 92 18.65 -2.28 14.98
CA GLU A 92 20.05 -2.72 15.02
C GLU A 92 21.07 -1.56 15.16
N LYS A 93 20.66 -0.30 14.94
CA LYS A 93 21.56 0.88 15.06
C LYS A 93 21.91 1.25 16.50
N GLU A 94 21.17 0.80 17.52
CA GLU A 94 21.41 1.23 18.91
C GLU A 94 22.44 0.40 19.70
N ALA A 95 23.04 -0.64 19.12
CA ALA A 95 24.06 -1.45 19.78
C ALA A 95 25.50 -1.09 19.34
N ILE A 96 25.88 0.19 19.38
CA ILE A 96 27.30 0.57 19.42
C ILE A 96 27.55 1.26 20.76
N PRO A 97 28.18 0.58 21.75
CA PRO A 97 28.51 1.25 23.00
C PRO A 97 29.48 2.39 22.73
N GLU A 98 29.03 3.61 23.03
CA GLU A 98 29.79 4.85 23.11
C GLU A 98 30.81 4.79 24.27
N LYS A 99 31.71 3.80 24.25
CA LYS A 99 32.79 3.65 25.26
C LYS A 99 34.17 3.42 24.67
N ALA A 100 34.37 3.67 23.38
CA ALA A 100 35.69 3.69 22.74
C ALA A 100 36.29 5.10 22.59
N LYS A 101 35.77 6.11 23.29
CA LYS A 101 36.37 7.46 23.37
C LYS A 101 36.79 7.76 24.81
N GLU A 102 37.77 7.04 25.34
CA GLU A 102 38.57 7.59 26.44
C GLU A 102 39.75 8.41 25.87
N PRO A 103 40.03 9.59 26.45
CA PRO A 103 41.05 10.50 25.96
C PRO A 103 42.43 9.98 26.33
N ALA A 104 43.33 9.88 25.34
CA ALA A 104 44.76 9.74 25.61
C ALA A 104 45.23 11.02 26.32
N LYS A 105 45.33 10.95 27.65
CA LYS A 105 46.03 11.96 28.45
C LYS A 105 47.48 12.02 28.00
N GLU A 106 47.95 13.25 27.78
CA GLU A 106 49.36 13.60 27.71
C GLU A 106 50.15 12.90 28.82
N VAL A 107 51.31 12.34 28.46
CA VAL A 107 52.45 12.26 29.37
C VAL A 107 53.63 12.91 28.66
N LYS A 108 53.89 14.17 29.03
CA LYS A 108 55.23 14.74 28.97
C LYS A 108 56.13 13.95 29.92
N ALA A 109 57.29 13.50 29.42
CA ALA A 109 58.48 13.36 30.25
C ALA A 109 59.72 13.58 29.38
N GLU A 110 60.39 14.68 29.71
CA GLU A 110 61.70 15.13 29.29
C GLU A 110 62.79 14.21 29.88
N ALA A 111 63.80 13.87 29.08
CA ALA A 111 65.20 13.66 29.50
C ALA A 111 66.09 13.63 28.25
#